data_AF-F8CCQ3-F1
#
_entry.id   AF-F8CCQ3-F1
#
_cell.length_a   1.000
_cell.length_b   1.000
_cell.length_c   1.000
_cell.angle_alpha   90.00
_cell.angle_beta   90.00
_cell.angle_gamma   90.00
#
_symmetry.space_group_name_H-M   'P 1'
#
loop_
_entity.id
_entity.type
_entity.pdbx_description
1 polymer ?
#
loop_
_entity_poly.entity_id
_entity_poly.type
_entity_poly.pdbx_seq_one_letter_code
_entity_poly.pdbx_strand_id
1 'polypeptide(L)'
;MRRDAMERLQAEGVRGLLGGRTELRFRKKAPPELLDLQLEPRGLLHPDCIPAGTPPPCPTCGRHAFARPDEPILAAASLPTDVDVFRLENFATMIVGTERFVDAVKRLELPGIACRELPTR
;
A
#
# COMPACT_ATOMS: atom_id res chain seq x y z
N MET A 1 -6.26 -9.99 2.14
CA MET A 1 -6.62 -9.53 3.51
C MET A 1 -7.76 -10.36 4.05
N ARG A 2 -7.85 -10.64 5.36
CA ARG A 2 -9.03 -11.33 5.92
C ARG A 2 -10.22 -10.37 5.98
N ARG A 3 -11.45 -10.86 5.73
CA ARG A 3 -12.68 -10.04 5.77
C ARG A 3 -12.87 -9.33 7.10
N ASP A 4 -12.77 -10.05 8.22
CA ASP A 4 -12.95 -9.50 9.57
C ASP A 4 -11.95 -8.39 9.89
N ALA A 5 -10.70 -8.52 9.45
CA ALA A 5 -9.70 -7.46 9.60
C ALA A 5 -10.07 -6.19 8.81
N MET A 6 -10.63 -6.34 7.60
CA MET A 6 -11.09 -5.21 6.79
C MET A 6 -12.24 -4.45 7.45
N GLU A 7 -13.25 -5.19 7.89
CA GLU A 7 -14.45 -4.61 8.51
C GLU A 7 -14.09 -3.87 9.79
N ARG A 8 -13.15 -4.39 10.59
CA ARG A 8 -12.62 -3.71 11.77
C ARG A 8 -11.86 -2.42 11.43
N LEU A 9 -11.02 -2.43 10.39
CA LEU A 9 -10.33 -1.20 9.94
C LEU A 9 -11.31 -0.14 9.43
N GLN A 10 -12.34 -0.56 8.68
CA GLN A 10 -13.40 0.34 8.22
C GLN A 10 -14.18 0.93 9.40
N ALA A 11 -14.45 0.14 10.44
CA ALA A 11 -15.11 0.60 11.67
C ALA A 11 -14.27 1.62 12.46
N GLU A 12 -12.93 1.56 12.39
CA GLU A 12 -12.01 2.57 12.91
C GLU A 12 -11.91 3.84 12.03
N GLY A 13 -12.67 3.91 10.93
CA GLY A 13 -12.71 5.06 10.04
C GLY A 13 -11.56 5.15 9.04
N VAL A 14 -10.88 4.03 8.75
CA VAL A 14 -9.86 3.95 7.69
C VAL A 14 -10.53 4.10 6.32
N ARG A 15 -10.04 5.05 5.52
CA ARG A 15 -10.57 5.39 4.20
C ARG A 15 -9.84 4.65 3.08
N GLY A 16 -10.54 4.43 1.96
CA GLY A 16 -9.97 3.82 0.75
C GLY A 16 -9.83 2.30 0.80
N LEU A 17 -10.44 1.62 1.79
CA LEU A 17 -10.42 0.16 1.88
C LEU A 17 -11.57 -0.45 1.06
N LEU A 18 -11.23 -1.05 -0.07
CA LEU A 18 -12.13 -1.83 -0.91
C LEU A 18 -11.58 -3.26 -1.10
N GLY A 19 -12.42 -4.27 -0.86
CA GLY A 19 -12.04 -5.68 -0.96
C GLY A 19 -12.88 -6.43 -1.99
N GLY A 20 -12.22 -7.06 -2.95
CA GLY A 20 -12.84 -8.01 -3.87
C GLY A 20 -12.82 -9.42 -3.30
N ARG A 21 -13.89 -10.20 -3.52
CA ARG A 21 -13.91 -11.62 -3.15
C ARG A 21 -12.89 -12.39 -3.99
N THR A 22 -12.13 -13.27 -3.36
CA THR A 22 -11.21 -14.18 -4.07
C THR A 22 -11.83 -15.54 -4.33
N GLU A 23 -11.39 -16.22 -5.39
CA GLU A 23 -11.73 -17.62 -5.71
C GLU A 23 -10.64 -18.59 -5.19
N LEU A 24 -10.01 -18.24 -4.06
CA LEU A 24 -8.95 -19.06 -3.45
C LEU A 24 -9.53 -20.33 -2.84
N ARG A 25 -8.90 -21.47 -3.14
CA ARG A 25 -9.23 -22.77 -2.54
C ARG A 25 -8.17 -23.18 -1.53
N PHE A 26 -8.60 -23.54 -0.33
CA PHE A 26 -7.71 -23.96 0.74
C PHE A 26 -7.83 -25.46 0.98
N ARG A 27 -6.73 -26.09 1.38
CA ARG A 27 -6.74 -27.49 1.83
C ARG A 27 -7.40 -27.69 3.20
N LYS A 28 -7.58 -26.61 3.98
CA LYS A 28 -8.14 -26.64 5.34
C LYS A 28 -9.67 -26.67 5.31
N LYS A 29 -10.30 -27.38 6.25
CA LYS A 29 -11.76 -27.58 6.37
C LYS A 29 -12.59 -26.30 6.61
N ALA A 30 -11.98 -25.25 7.17
CA ALA A 30 -12.63 -23.95 7.43
C ALA A 30 -11.60 -22.83 7.24
N PRO A 31 -11.32 -22.42 6.00
CA PRO A 31 -10.40 -21.32 5.75
C PRO A 31 -11.05 -19.97 6.08
N PRO A 32 -10.27 -18.97 6.50
CA PRO A 32 -10.78 -17.60 6.58
C PRO A 32 -11.15 -17.11 5.18
N GLU A 33 -12.15 -16.25 5.09
CA GLU A 33 -12.42 -15.54 3.85
C GLU A 33 -11.34 -14.50 3.59
N LEU A 34 -10.63 -14.66 2.47
CA LEU A 34 -9.63 -13.70 2.00
C LEU A 34 -10.21 -12.85 0.88
N LEU A 35 -9.98 -11.55 1.00
CA LEU A 35 -10.29 -10.51 0.04
C LEU A 35 -9.01 -10.02 -0.63
N ASP A 36 -9.09 -9.75 -1.92
CA ASP A 36 -8.08 -8.98 -2.64
C ASP A 36 -8.31 -7.50 -2.38
N LEU A 37 -7.29 -6.84 -1.83
CA LEU A 37 -7.38 -5.42 -1.49
C LEU A 37 -7.11 -4.58 -2.73
N GLN A 38 -8.07 -3.74 -3.11
CA GLN A 38 -7.86 -2.74 -4.12
C GLN A 38 -7.12 -1.56 -3.51
N LEU A 39 -5.87 -1.37 -3.93
CA LEU A 39 -5.03 -0.24 -3.56
C LEU A 39 -4.72 0.56 -4.81
N GLU A 40 -5.25 1.77 -4.87
CA GLU A 40 -5.03 2.65 -6.01
C GLU A 40 -3.56 3.11 -6.08
N PRO A 41 -2.97 3.20 -7.29
CA PRO A 41 -1.66 3.80 -7.48
C PRO A 41 -1.77 5.32 -7.29
N ARG A 42 -1.38 5.81 -6.12
CA ARG A 42 -1.45 7.22 -5.71
C ARG A 42 -0.14 7.60 -5.03
N GLY A 43 0.26 8.86 -5.16
CA GLY A 43 1.54 9.31 -4.63
C GLY A 43 2.75 8.70 -5.35
N LEU A 44 3.89 9.33 -5.10
CA LEU A 44 5.13 9.06 -5.81
C LEU A 44 6.28 8.92 -4.82
N LEU A 45 7.20 8.02 -5.16
CA LEU A 45 8.55 8.07 -4.65
C LEU A 45 9.23 9.33 -5.18
N HIS A 46 9.97 10.05 -4.33
CA HIS A 46 10.65 11.28 -4.70
C HIS A 46 11.72 11.02 -5.78
N PRO A 47 11.95 11.94 -6.74
CA PRO A 47 12.95 11.76 -7.80
C PRO A 47 14.37 11.45 -7.32
N ASP A 48 14.77 11.98 -6.15
CA ASP A 48 16.07 11.70 -5.52
C ASP A 48 16.29 10.21 -5.22
N CYS A 49 15.23 9.42 -5.14
CA CYS A 49 15.31 7.97 -4.93
C CYS A 49 15.56 7.18 -6.23
N ILE A 50 15.57 7.85 -7.39
CA ILE A 50 15.76 7.21 -8.70
C ILE A 50 17.26 7.24 -9.04
N PRO A 51 17.92 6.08 -9.20
CA PRO A 51 19.35 6.05 -9.51
C PRO A 51 19.70 6.82 -10.78
N ALA A 52 20.84 7.50 -10.77
CA ALA A 52 21.34 8.19 -11.97
C ALA A 52 21.54 7.19 -13.13
N GLY A 53 21.12 7.58 -14.33
CA GLY A 53 21.17 6.72 -15.50
C GLY A 53 20.04 5.69 -15.59
N THR A 54 19.07 5.71 -14.66
CA THR A 54 17.84 4.91 -14.82
C THR A 54 17.12 5.37 -16.09
N PRO A 55 16.81 4.47 -17.04
CA PRO A 55 16.04 4.81 -18.22
C PRO A 55 14.66 5.36 -17.85
N PRO A 56 14.05 6.22 -18.69
CA PRO A 56 12.71 6.72 -18.44
C PRO A 56 11.69 5.57 -18.34
N PRO A 57 10.51 5.81 -17.73
CA PRO A 57 9.44 4.83 -17.68
C PRO A 57 9.07 4.27 -19.05
N CYS A 58 8.66 3.00 -19.10
CA CYS A 58 8.21 2.36 -20.33
C CYS A 58 7.08 3.19 -20.98
N PRO A 59 7.21 3.63 -22.25
CA PRO A 59 6.19 4.45 -22.90
C PRO A 59 4.87 3.70 -23.14
N THR A 60 4.89 2.35 -23.07
CA THR A 60 3.70 1.51 -23.28
C THR A 60 2.92 1.28 -22.00
N CYS A 61 3.60 0.95 -20.89
CA CYS A 61 2.93 0.54 -19.65
C CYS A 61 3.23 1.43 -18.44
N GLY A 62 4.05 2.48 -18.60
CA GLY A 62 4.42 3.41 -17.53
C GLY A 62 5.37 2.83 -16.46
N ARG A 63 5.75 1.55 -16.55
CA ARG A 63 6.63 0.93 -15.56
C ARG A 63 8.01 1.59 -15.56
N HIS A 64 8.44 2.07 -14.40
CA HIS A 64 9.80 2.55 -14.15
C HIS A 64 10.58 1.47 -13.40
N ALA A 65 11.59 0.88 -14.05
CA ALA A 65 12.29 -0.28 -13.50
C ALA A 65 13.60 0.13 -12.79
N PHE A 66 13.57 0.14 -11.45
CA PHE A 66 14.75 0.29 -10.60
C PHE A 66 14.57 -0.51 -9.29
N ALA A 67 15.66 -0.71 -8.56
CA ALA A 67 15.62 -1.41 -7.27
C ALA A 67 14.95 -0.55 -6.18
N ARG A 68 14.38 -1.18 -5.16
CA ARG A 68 13.84 -0.42 -4.01
C ARG A 68 14.99 0.33 -3.32
N PRO A 69 14.88 1.64 -3.08
CA PRO A 69 15.87 2.37 -2.31
C PRO A 69 15.95 1.84 -0.87
N ASP A 70 17.13 1.91 -0.26
CA ASP A 70 17.32 1.59 1.17
C ASP A 70 16.59 2.62 2.05
N GLU A 71 16.67 3.89 1.64
CA GLU A 71 16.02 5.05 2.27
C GLU A 71 15.01 5.69 1.31
N PRO A 72 13.80 5.10 1.17
CA PRO A 72 12.77 5.66 0.31
C PRO A 72 12.18 6.92 0.93
N ILE A 73 12.00 7.94 0.10
CA ILE A 73 11.41 9.24 0.43
C ILE A 73 10.16 9.42 -0.43
N LEU A 74 9.08 9.88 0.17
CA LEU A 74 7.85 10.17 -0.55
C LEU A 74 7.84 11.63 -1.05
N ALA A 75 7.33 11.86 -2.26
CA ALA A 75 7.08 13.21 -2.75
C ALA A 75 5.82 13.78 -2.09
N ALA A 76 5.96 14.71 -1.16
CA ALA A 76 4.89 15.22 -0.30
C ALA A 76 3.70 15.77 -1.09
N ALA A 77 3.98 16.55 -2.16
CA ALA A 77 2.95 17.16 -3.00
C ALA A 77 2.09 16.16 -3.78
N SER A 78 2.52 14.90 -3.89
CA SER A 78 1.78 13.84 -4.60
C SER A 78 0.85 13.03 -3.69
N LEU A 79 0.94 13.21 -2.37
CA LEU A 79 0.26 12.33 -1.42
C LEU A 79 -1.26 12.58 -1.41
N PRO A 80 -2.08 11.53 -1.49
CA PRO A 80 -3.52 11.67 -1.42
C PRO A 80 -3.98 12.06 -0.01
N THR A 81 -5.05 12.83 0.07
CA THR A 81 -5.65 13.26 1.35
C THR A 81 -6.95 12.53 1.68
N ASP A 82 -7.48 11.76 0.73
CA ASP A 82 -8.79 11.11 0.73
C ASP A 82 -8.76 9.61 1.06
N VAL A 83 -7.59 8.96 0.95
CA VAL A 83 -7.38 7.55 1.28
C VAL A 83 -6.31 7.39 2.37
N ASP A 84 -6.41 6.33 3.17
CA ASP A 84 -5.48 6.07 4.26
C ASP A 84 -4.49 4.94 3.95
N VAL A 85 -4.67 4.21 2.84
CA VAL A 85 -3.73 3.20 2.35
C VAL A 85 -3.76 3.14 0.82
N PHE A 86 -2.58 3.11 0.20
CA PHE A 86 -2.42 3.15 -1.26
C PHE A 86 -1.09 2.53 -1.71
N ARG A 87 -0.89 2.39 -3.02
CA ARG A 87 0.40 1.99 -3.63
C ARG A 87 1.03 3.17 -4.33
N LEU A 88 2.36 3.23 -4.38
CA LEU A 88 3.04 4.28 -5.15
C LEU A 88 2.89 4.03 -6.65
N GLU A 89 2.52 5.07 -7.41
CA GLU A 89 2.31 4.97 -8.85
C GLU A 89 3.59 4.60 -9.60
N ASN A 90 4.70 5.28 -9.26
CA ASN A 90 6.01 5.02 -9.86
C ASN A 90 6.78 3.86 -9.20
N PHE A 91 6.22 3.21 -8.18
CA PHE A 91 6.84 2.08 -7.48
C PHE A 91 5.81 1.16 -6.80
N ALA A 92 4.96 0.52 -7.60
CA ALA A 92 3.74 -0.19 -7.15
C ALA A 92 3.94 -1.36 -6.14
N THR A 93 5.18 -1.80 -5.91
CA THR A 93 5.50 -2.81 -4.90
C THR A 93 5.51 -2.26 -3.47
N MET A 94 5.52 -0.93 -3.31
CA MET A 94 5.39 -0.29 -2.00
C MET A 94 3.93 0.06 -1.69
N ILE A 95 3.49 -0.34 -0.50
CA ILE A 95 2.21 0.04 0.11
C ILE A 95 2.52 1.08 1.17
N VAL A 96 1.82 2.22 1.10
CA VAL A 96 1.95 3.33 2.05
C VAL A 96 0.62 3.48 2.78
N GLY A 97 0.70 3.66 4.10
CA GLY A 97 -0.45 3.95 4.95
C GLY A 97 -0.24 5.25 5.70
N THR A 98 -1.31 6.02 5.92
CA THR A 98 -1.29 7.21 6.77
C THR A 98 -1.14 6.82 8.24
N GLU A 99 -0.82 7.79 9.10
CA GLU A 99 -0.78 7.58 10.55
C GLU A 99 -2.08 6.97 11.08
N ARG A 100 -3.24 7.44 10.59
CA ARG A 100 -4.55 6.86 10.93
C ARG A 100 -4.63 5.36 10.66
N PHE A 101 -4.16 4.91 9.50
CA PHE A 101 -4.14 3.48 9.17
C PHE A 101 -3.21 2.71 10.10
N VAL A 102 -2.00 3.22 10.33
CA VAL A 102 -0.99 2.59 11.19
C VAL A 102 -1.51 2.47 12.63
N ASP A 103 -2.16 3.50 13.15
CA ASP A 103 -2.75 3.50 14.48
C ASP A 103 -3.90 2.51 14.61
N ALA A 104 -4.77 2.43 13.59
CA ALA A 104 -5.84 1.43 13.56
C ALA A 104 -5.29 0.00 13.53
N VAL A 105 -4.26 -0.27 12.72
CA VAL A 105 -3.57 -1.58 12.66
C VAL A 105 -2.99 -1.95 14.02
N LYS A 106 -2.32 -1.00 14.70
CA LYS A 106 -1.74 -1.21 16.03
C LYS A 106 -2.82 -1.46 17.08
N ARG A 107 -3.86 -0.63 17.14
CA ARG A 107 -4.97 -0.72 18.11
C ARG A 107 -5.75 -2.02 17.99
N LEU A 108 -5.96 -2.48 16.74
CA LEU A 108 -6.65 -3.72 16.45
C LEU A 108 -5.76 -4.96 16.56
N GLU A 109 -4.46 -4.76 16.84
CA GLU A 109 -3.43 -5.80 16.96
C GLU A 109 -3.42 -6.74 15.74
N LEU A 110 -3.55 -6.17 14.53
CA LEU A 110 -3.63 -6.98 13.31
C LEU A 110 -2.26 -7.62 13.02
N PRO A 111 -2.18 -8.96 12.95
CA PRO A 111 -0.91 -9.65 12.74
C PRO A 111 -0.44 -9.55 11.28
N GLY A 112 0.85 -9.74 11.07
CA GLY A 112 1.44 -9.86 9.72
C GLY A 112 1.67 -8.52 9.02
N ILE A 113 1.60 -7.39 9.73
CA ILE A 113 1.91 -6.06 9.23
C ILE A 113 3.07 -5.49 10.03
N ALA A 114 4.11 -5.05 9.32
CA ALA A 114 5.20 -4.26 9.89
C ALA A 114 5.15 -2.86 9.27
N CYS A 115 5.12 -1.83 10.12
CA CYS A 115 5.10 -0.44 9.69
C CYS A 115 6.47 0.18 9.93
N ARG A 116 6.96 0.91 8.93
CA ARG A 116 8.15 1.76 9.04
C ARG A 116 7.75 3.16 8.58
N GLU A 117 8.12 4.15 9.39
CA GLU A 117 7.93 5.55 9.03
C GLU A 117 8.76 5.90 7.79
N LEU A 118 8.19 6.77 6.93
CA LEU A 118 8.82 7.21 5.69
C LEU A 118 8.93 8.74 5.71
N PRO A 119 10.11 9.30 5.44
CA PRO A 119 10.25 10.74 5.28
C PRO A 119 9.50 11.22 4.04
N THR A 120 9.11 12.49 4.06
CA THR A 120 8.50 13.19 2.92
C THR A 120 9.38 14.38 2.53
N ARG A 121 9.35 14.74 1.25
CA ARG A 121 10.07 15.89 0.69
C ARG A 121 9.21 16.62 -0.33
#